data_AF-A0A961GQV7-F1
#
_entry.id   AF-A0A961GQV7-F1
#
_cell.length_a   1.000
_cell.length_b   1.000
_cell.length_c   1.000
_cell.angle_alpha   90.00
_cell.angle_beta   90.00
_cell.angle_gamma   90.00
#
_symmetry.space_group_name_H-M   'P 1'
#
loop_
_entity.id
_entity.type
_entity.pdbx_description
1 polymer ?
#
loop_
_entity_poly.entity_id
_entity_poly.type
_entity_poly.pdbx_seq_one_letter_code
_entity_poly.pdbx_strand_id
1 'polypeptide(L)'
;MERRTALWLSHHWPEDYDRCVRIGHRHVCRRCLWFWPACLATMMLTLAGLRWPDALDPWLVALLPVPVVIEWWGEHLGLIRYSATRQIPLTLLAAPAVGVGLARYLEHPGDRLFWGVVATYAVLCLVPFLIGPRHTRDRTPPCDADPDLRSPGRLG
;
A
#
# COMPACT_ATOMS: atom_id res chain seq x y z
N MET A 1 -2.42 6.35 -26.96
CA MET A 1 -3.33 6.10 -25.84
C MET A 1 -2.62 5.22 -24.81
N GLU A 2 -2.19 5.81 -23.70
CA GLU A 2 -1.58 5.05 -22.61
C GLU A 2 -2.66 4.16 -21.99
N ARG A 3 -2.50 2.83 -22.08
CA ARG A 3 -3.46 1.89 -21.51
C ARG A 3 -3.41 2.05 -19.99
N ARG A 4 -4.52 2.54 -19.40
CA ARG A 4 -4.68 2.60 -17.93
C ARG A 4 -4.39 1.21 -17.37
N THR A 5 -3.41 1.12 -16.47
CA THR A 5 -3.20 -0.14 -15.75
C THR A 5 -4.43 -0.41 -14.89
N ALA A 6 -4.86 -1.66 -14.84
CA ALA A 6 -6.02 -2.04 -14.05
C ALA A 6 -5.80 -1.68 -12.57
N LEU A 7 -6.80 -1.04 -11.96
CA LEU A 7 -6.71 -0.43 -10.62
C LEU A 7 -6.28 -1.41 -9.53
N TRP A 8 -6.54 -2.70 -9.70
CA TRP A 8 -6.13 -3.76 -8.77
C TRP A 8 -4.61 -3.98 -8.70
N LEU A 9 -3.84 -3.56 -9.71
CA LEU A 9 -2.37 -3.65 -9.72
C LEU A 9 -1.69 -2.37 -9.24
N SER A 10 -2.16 -1.21 -9.73
CA SER A 10 -1.55 0.07 -9.37
C SER A 10 -2.01 0.53 -7.99
N HIS A 11 -3.25 0.23 -7.59
CA HIS A 11 -3.93 0.82 -6.43
C HIS A 11 -3.81 2.35 -6.38
N HIS A 12 -3.55 2.95 -7.54
CA HIS A 12 -3.24 4.37 -7.72
C HIS A 12 -3.89 4.80 -9.02
N TRP A 13 -4.42 6.02 -8.99
CA TRP A 13 -4.85 6.71 -10.20
C TRP A 13 -3.64 7.12 -11.03
N PRO A 14 -3.78 7.37 -12.34
CA PRO A 14 -2.66 7.72 -13.23
C PRO A 14 -1.80 8.87 -12.72
N GLU A 15 -2.38 9.82 -11.99
CA GLU A 15 -1.69 10.99 -11.45
C GLU A 15 -0.72 10.64 -10.31
N ASP A 16 -0.86 9.45 -9.70
CA ASP A 16 -0.07 8.98 -8.57
C ASP A 16 0.85 7.79 -8.98
N TYR A 17 1.14 7.63 -10.28
CA TYR A 17 1.99 6.53 -10.81
C TYR A 17 3.47 6.64 -10.44
N ASP A 18 3.92 7.77 -9.88
CA ASP A 18 5.24 7.91 -9.25
C ASP A 18 5.44 6.93 -8.08
N ARG A 19 4.34 6.52 -7.44
CA ARG A 19 4.30 5.52 -6.36
C ARG A 19 4.37 4.08 -6.86
N CYS A 20 4.30 3.87 -8.17
CA CYS A 20 4.36 2.55 -8.79
C CYS A 20 5.78 2.21 -9.30
N VAL A 21 6.00 0.93 -9.56
CA VAL A 21 7.09 0.41 -10.40
C VAL A 21 6.49 -0.06 -11.72
N ARG A 22 7.15 0.24 -12.83
CA ARG A 22 6.71 -0.22 -14.15
C ARG A 22 7.30 -1.60 -14.44
N ILE A 23 6.44 -2.62 -14.55
CA ILE A 23 6.80 -3.99 -14.93
C ILE A 23 6.21 -4.26 -16.31
N GLY A 24 7.05 -4.28 -17.34
CA GLY A 24 6.61 -4.29 -18.73
C GLY A 24 5.77 -3.05 -19.06
N HIS A 25 4.50 -3.26 -19.41
CA HIS A 25 3.54 -2.20 -19.73
C HIS A 25 2.56 -1.89 -18.58
N ARG A 26 2.82 -2.40 -17.36
CA ARG A 26 1.90 -2.27 -16.21
C ARG A 26 2.54 -1.50 -15.06
N HIS A 27 1.75 -0.67 -14.41
CA HIS A 27 2.11 0.00 -13.15
C HIS A 27 1.68 -0.86 -11.95
N VAL A 28 2.65 -1.28 -11.14
CA VAL A 28 2.40 -2.07 -9.93
C VAL A 28 2.72 -1.21 -8.71
N CYS A 29 1.84 -1.16 -7.72
CA CYS A 29 2.10 -0.42 -6.48
C CYS A 29 3.43 -0.89 -5.86
N ARG A 30 4.37 0.04 -5.61
CA ARG A 30 5.68 -0.28 -5.05
C ARG A 30 5.55 -0.91 -3.67
N ARG A 31 4.68 -0.37 -2.82
CA ARG A 31 4.42 -0.93 -1.48
C ARG A 31 3.90 -2.36 -1.58
N CYS A 32 2.88 -2.61 -2.41
CA CYS A 32 2.32 -3.96 -2.57
C CYS A 32 3.32 -4.96 -3.14
N LEU A 33 4.18 -4.52 -4.07
CA LEU A 33 5.23 -5.34 -4.67
C LEU A 33 6.21 -5.88 -3.61
N TRP A 34 6.54 -5.10 -2.58
CA TRP A 34 7.42 -5.55 -1.49
C TRP A 34 6.65 -6.21 -0.35
N PHE A 35 5.47 -5.70 -0.02
CA PHE A 35 4.67 -6.12 1.12
C PHE A 35 4.19 -7.57 0.97
N TRP A 36 3.51 -7.89 -0.14
CA TRP A 36 2.86 -9.20 -0.28
C TRP A 36 3.85 -10.36 -0.35
N PRO A 37 4.95 -10.29 -1.13
CA PRO A 37 5.94 -11.37 -1.12
C PRO A 37 6.56 -11.59 0.25
N ALA A 38 6.92 -10.51 0.98
CA ALA A 38 7.48 -10.62 2.33
C ALA A 38 6.46 -11.20 3.33
N CYS A 39 5.21 -10.73 3.28
CA CYS A 39 4.12 -11.24 4.11
C CYS A 39 3.87 -12.73 3.87
N LEU A 40 3.80 -13.16 2.60
CA LEU A 40 3.62 -14.57 2.24
C LEU A 40 4.80 -15.42 2.68
N ALA A 41 6.03 -14.93 2.48
CA ALA A 41 7.23 -15.64 2.93
C ALA A 41 7.22 -15.84 4.45
N THR A 42 6.95 -14.80 5.24
CA THR A 42 6.85 -14.94 6.70
C THR A 42 5.71 -15.87 7.12
N MET A 43 4.54 -15.75 6.50
CA MET A 43 3.41 -16.65 6.77
C MET A 43 3.78 -18.12 6.55
N MET A 44 4.41 -18.44 5.41
CA MET A 44 4.86 -19.80 5.11
C MET A 44 5.91 -20.30 6.10
N LEU A 45 6.87 -19.46 6.47
CA LEU A 45 7.90 -19.80 7.46
C LEU A 45 7.28 -20.08 8.84
N THR A 46 6.31 -19.27 9.27
CA THR A 46 5.58 -19.45 10.54
C THR A 46 4.78 -20.76 10.55
N LEU A 47 4.07 -21.06 9.46
CA LEU A 47 3.33 -22.33 9.30
C LEU A 47 4.28 -23.55 9.23
N ALA A 48 5.51 -23.36 8.75
CA ALA A 48 6.55 -24.39 8.75
C ALA A 48 7.24 -24.54 10.12
N GLY A 49 6.82 -23.78 11.15
CA GLY A 49 7.36 -23.86 12.51
C GLY A 49 8.49 -22.88 12.83
N LEU A 50 8.93 -22.05 11.86
CA LEU A 50 9.88 -20.98 12.14
C LEU A 50 9.15 -19.77 12.74
N ARG A 51 9.09 -19.74 14.07
CA ARG A 51 8.40 -18.72 14.86
C ARG A 51 9.41 -17.87 15.63
N TRP A 52 9.10 -16.59 15.81
CA TRP A 52 9.80 -15.75 16.78
C TRP A 52 9.42 -16.16 18.22
N PRO A 53 10.10 -15.64 19.26
CA PRO A 53 9.81 -16.03 20.64
C PRO A 53 8.38 -15.71 21.07
N ASP A 54 7.68 -16.69 21.67
CA ASP A 54 6.27 -16.54 22.10
C ASP A 54 6.05 -15.36 23.06
N ALA A 55 7.04 -15.07 23.92
CA ALA A 55 6.98 -13.94 24.84
C ALA A 55 6.92 -12.57 24.14
N LEU A 56 7.44 -12.48 22.91
CA LEU A 56 7.47 -11.26 22.11
C LEU A 56 6.35 -11.21 21.07
N ASP A 57 5.73 -12.35 20.74
CA ASP A 57 4.71 -12.47 19.70
C ASP A 57 3.62 -11.38 19.76
N PRO A 58 2.90 -11.15 20.88
CA PRO A 58 1.86 -10.13 20.92
C PRO A 58 2.39 -8.72 20.66
N TRP A 59 3.60 -8.42 21.12
CA TRP A 59 4.24 -7.12 20.94
C TRP A 59 4.69 -6.93 19.50
N LEU A 60 5.29 -7.95 18.89
CA LEU A 60 5.81 -7.85 17.54
C LEU A 60 4.67 -7.79 16.50
N VAL A 61 3.62 -8.59 16.66
CA VAL A 61 2.41 -8.50 15.79
C VAL A 61 1.79 -7.10 15.90
N ALA A 62 1.67 -6.57 17.12
CA ALA A 62 0.99 -5.30 17.36
C ALA A 62 1.82 -4.06 17.03
N LEU A 63 3.16 -4.08 17.21
CA LEU A 63 3.99 -2.88 17.15
C LEU A 63 4.78 -2.71 15.85
N LEU A 64 5.17 -3.80 15.17
CA LEU A 64 5.92 -3.70 13.91
C LEU A 64 5.18 -2.91 12.80
N PRO A 65 3.84 -2.93 12.71
CA PRO A 65 3.14 -2.10 11.73
C PRO A 65 3.02 -0.62 12.13
N VAL A 66 3.35 -0.22 13.37
CA VAL A 66 3.19 1.17 13.83
C VAL A 66 3.96 2.16 12.95
N PRO A 67 5.25 1.95 12.62
CA PRO A 67 6.00 2.89 11.79
C PRO A 67 5.42 3.09 10.38
N VAL A 68 4.88 2.03 9.75
CA VAL A 68 4.29 2.15 8.40
C VAL A 68 2.97 2.92 8.42
N VAL A 69 2.21 2.80 9.51
CA VAL A 69 0.97 3.57 9.69
C VAL A 69 1.27 5.04 9.97
N ILE A 70 2.28 5.35 10.79
CA ILE A 70 2.72 6.73 11.02
C ILE A 70 3.20 7.38 9.71
N GLU A 71 4.01 6.68 8.90
CA GLU A 71 4.41 7.17 7.58
C GLU A 71 3.18 7.44 6.71
N TRP A 72 2.25 6.48 6.64
CA TRP A 72 1.06 6.60 5.81
C TRP A 72 0.18 7.78 6.25
N TRP A 73 -0.01 7.99 7.57
CA TRP A 73 -0.69 9.17 8.10
C TRP A 73 -0.03 10.46 7.66
N GLY A 74 1.30 10.55 7.82
CA GLY A 74 2.04 11.74 7.42
C GLY A 74 1.90 12.05 5.93
N GLU A 75 1.97 11.04 5.07
CA GLU A 75 1.77 11.21 3.63
C GLU A 75 0.33 11.58 3.29
N HIS A 76 -0.65 10.96 3.95
CA HIS A 76 -2.08 11.19 3.71
C HIS A 76 -2.52 12.61 4.13
N LEU A 77 -1.98 13.10 5.25
CA LEU A 77 -2.25 14.44 5.78
C LEU A 77 -1.37 15.52 5.12
N GLY A 78 -0.53 15.16 4.15
CA GLY A 78 0.37 16.09 3.45
C GLY A 78 1.53 16.63 4.31
N LEU A 79 1.78 16.04 5.48
CA LEU A 79 2.84 16.45 6.42
C LEU A 79 4.23 16.01 5.95
N ILE A 80 4.31 14.89 5.22
CA ILE A 80 5.56 14.41 4.63
C ILE A 80 5.35 14.10 3.15
N ARG A 81 6.38 14.30 2.34
CA ARG A 81 6.37 13.93 0.92
C ARG A 81 6.63 12.43 0.76
N TYR A 82 6.07 11.86 -0.30
CA TYR A 82 6.35 10.49 -0.71
C TYR A 82 7.86 10.27 -0.89
N SER A 83 8.36 9.13 -0.40
CA SER A 83 9.73 8.68 -0.64
C SER A 83 9.80 7.16 -0.74
N ALA A 84 10.20 6.65 -1.90
CA ALA A 84 10.35 5.21 -2.11
C ALA A 84 11.43 4.58 -1.20
N THR A 85 12.53 5.29 -0.94
CA THR A 85 13.65 4.79 -0.13
C THR A 85 13.27 4.62 1.34
N ARG A 86 12.29 5.40 1.83
CA ARG A 86 11.70 5.25 3.17
C ARG A 86 10.56 4.23 3.18
N GLN A 87 9.71 4.26 2.15
CA GLN A 87 8.54 3.38 2.06
C GLN A 87 8.93 1.90 2.07
N ILE A 88 9.96 1.51 1.31
CA ILE A 88 10.37 0.10 1.18
C ILE A 88 10.77 -0.52 2.53
N PRO A 89 11.75 0.02 3.29
CA PRO A 89 12.14 -0.58 4.56
C PRO A 89 11.00 -0.59 5.59
N LEU A 90 10.18 0.46 5.67
CA LEU A 90 9.02 0.47 6.58
C LEU A 90 7.97 -0.57 6.20
N THR A 91 7.78 -0.80 4.90
CA THR A 91 6.90 -1.85 4.39
C THR A 91 7.43 -3.24 4.75
N LEU A 92 8.73 -3.47 4.56
CA LEU A 92 9.39 -4.74 4.90
C LEU A 92 9.43 -4.98 6.42
N LEU A 93 9.47 -3.92 7.23
CA LEU A 93 9.38 -4.01 8.69
C LEU A 93 8.00 -4.49 9.15
N ALA A 94 6.93 -3.99 8.52
CA ALA A 94 5.55 -4.34 8.88
C ALA A 94 5.12 -5.71 8.36
N ALA A 95 5.65 -6.14 7.21
CA ALA A 95 5.22 -7.36 6.53
C ALA A 95 5.30 -8.65 7.40
N PRO A 96 6.35 -8.87 8.22
CA PRO A 96 6.41 -10.04 9.09
C PRO A 96 5.26 -10.14 10.08
N ALA A 97 4.87 -9.03 10.74
CA ALA A 97 3.75 -9.03 11.66
C ALA A 97 2.43 -9.42 11.00
N VAL A 98 2.20 -8.95 9.77
CA VAL A 98 1.01 -9.34 9.01
C VAL A 98 1.10 -10.80 8.55
N GLY A 99 2.27 -11.26 8.10
CA GLY A 99 2.49 -12.66 7.74
C GLY A 99 2.24 -13.63 8.89
N VAL A 100 2.79 -13.32 10.07
CA VAL A 100 2.51 -14.07 11.32
C VAL A 100 1.03 -14.00 11.67
N GLY A 101 0.41 -12.81 11.63
CA GLY A 101 -1.02 -12.65 11.90
C GLY A 101 -1.90 -13.50 10.98
N LEU A 102 -1.59 -13.56 9.68
CA LEU A 102 -2.31 -14.42 8.74
C LEU A 102 -2.09 -15.91 9.02
N ALA A 103 -0.89 -16.33 9.41
CA ALA A 103 -0.63 -17.70 9.84
C ALA A 103 -1.48 -18.06 11.07
N ARG A 104 -1.55 -17.17 12.07
CA ARG A 104 -2.43 -17.33 13.25
C ARG A 104 -3.90 -17.47 12.86
N TYR A 105 -4.37 -16.67 11.92
CA TYR A 105 -5.75 -16.76 11.41
C TYR A 105 -6.02 -18.09 10.70
N LEU A 106 -5.06 -18.59 9.91
CA LEU A 106 -5.20 -19.87 9.21
C LEU A 106 -5.21 -21.07 10.18
N GLU A 107 -4.36 -21.03 11.21
CA GLU A 107 -4.33 -22.05 12.27
C GLU A 107 -5.58 -21.97 13.16
N HIS A 108 -5.98 -20.75 13.53
CA HIS A 108 -7.07 -20.46 14.46
C HIS A 108 -7.89 -19.24 13.98
N PRO A 109 -8.97 -19.44 13.19
CA PRO A 109 -9.75 -18.32 12.65
C PRO A 109 -10.38 -17.39 13.70
N GLY A 110 -10.56 -17.87 14.93
CA GLY A 110 -11.05 -17.10 16.07
C GLY A 110 -9.96 -16.42 16.92
N ASP A 111 -8.71 -16.36 16.44
CA ASP A 111 -7.58 -15.82 17.20
C ASP A 111 -7.81 -14.36 17.62
N ARG A 112 -7.91 -14.13 18.93
CA ARG A 112 -8.26 -12.82 19.49
C ARG A 112 -7.18 -11.78 19.27
N LEU A 113 -5.91 -12.19 19.26
CA LEU A 113 -4.80 -11.26 19.02
C LEU A 113 -4.87 -10.73 17.58
N PHE A 114 -5.01 -11.64 16.60
CA PHE A 114 -5.18 -11.27 15.19
C PHE A 114 -6.34 -10.28 15.01
N TRP A 115 -7.54 -10.64 15.47
CA TRP A 115 -8.71 -9.78 15.30
C TRP A 115 -8.60 -8.47 16.10
N GLY A 116 -7.98 -8.48 17.28
CA GLY A 116 -7.72 -7.28 18.07
C GLY A 116 -6.80 -6.30 17.35
N VAL A 117 -5.72 -6.81 16.72
CA VAL A 117 -4.79 -6.00 15.91
C VAL A 117 -5.49 -5.48 14.66
N VAL A 118 -6.22 -6.34 13.92
CA VAL A 118 -6.99 -5.94 12.73
C VAL A 118 -8.00 -4.84 13.07
N ALA A 119 -8.79 -5.01 14.12
CA ALA A 119 -9.78 -4.02 14.55
C ALA A 119 -9.11 -2.70 14.96
N THR A 120 -8.03 -2.77 15.74
CA THR A 120 -7.28 -1.59 16.18
C THR A 120 -6.75 -0.81 14.98
N TYR A 121 -6.06 -1.48 14.06
CA TYR A 121 -5.50 -0.81 12.88
C TYR A 121 -6.56 -0.34 11.89
N ALA A 122 -7.69 -1.03 11.77
CA ALA A 122 -8.83 -0.55 10.99
C ALA A 122 -9.32 0.79 11.54
N VAL A 123 -9.50 0.92 12.87
CA VAL A 123 -9.89 2.18 13.51
C VAL A 123 -8.81 3.25 13.32
N LEU A 124 -7.54 2.95 13.58
CA LEU A 124 -6.44 3.90 13.41
C LEU A 124 -6.33 4.42 11.97
N CYS A 125 -6.49 3.56 10.97
CA CYS A 125 -6.44 3.96 9.57
C CYS A 125 -7.63 4.82 9.13
N LEU A 126 -8.75 4.82 9.85
CA LEU A 126 -9.88 5.72 9.59
C LEU A 126 -9.63 7.15 10.09
N VAL A 127 -8.78 7.34 11.10
CA VAL A 127 -8.59 8.64 11.76
C VAL A 127 -8.14 9.75 10.80
N PRO A 128 -7.18 9.56 9.88
CA PRO A 128 -6.77 10.61 8.94
C PRO A 128 -7.90 11.12 8.04
N PHE A 129 -8.89 10.27 7.73
CA PHE A 129 -10.06 10.67 6.95
C PHE A 129 -11.06 11.52 7.75
N LEU A 130 -11.02 11.44 9.09
CA LEU A 130 -11.85 12.25 9.98
C LEU A 130 -11.18 13.60 10.30
N ILE A 131 -9.85 13.63 10.36
CA ILE A 131 -9.06 14.82 10.74
C ILE A 131 -8.71 15.67 9.51
N GLY A 132 -8.48 15.07 8.35
CA GLY A 132 -8.08 15.79 7.16
C GLY A 132 -9.18 16.72 6.65
N PRO A 133 -8.87 17.96 6.23
CA PRO A 133 -9.78 18.70 5.37
C PRO A 133 -10.16 17.78 4.20
N ARG A 134 -11.43 17.79 3.78
CA ARG A 134 -11.79 17.25 2.47
C ARG A 134 -10.97 18.06 1.47
N HIS A 135 -9.80 17.57 1.10
CA HIS A 135 -9.16 18.02 -0.13
C HIS A 135 -10.12 17.53 -1.21
N THR A 136 -11.10 18.38 -1.52
CA THR A 136 -11.69 18.46 -2.84
C THR A 136 -10.53 18.27 -3.80
N ARG A 137 -10.52 17.11 -4.46
CA ARG A 137 -9.74 16.89 -5.68
C ARG A 137 -10.34 17.82 -6.74
N ASP A 138 -10.18 19.12 -6.55
CA ASP A 138 -10.27 20.09 -7.63
C ASP A 138 -8.89 20.04 -8.30
N ARG A 139 -8.63 18.90 -8.94
CA ARG A 139 -7.51 18.72 -9.85
C ARG A 139 -8.09 18.94 -11.23
N THR A 140 -8.17 20.20 -11.62
CA THR A 140 -8.44 20.61 -13.00
C THR A 140 -7.59 19.75 -13.91
N PRO A 141 -8.15 19.01 -14.88
CA PRO A 141 -7.33 18.36 -15.90
C PRO A 141 -6.47 19.44 -16.56
N PRO A 142 -5.23 19.15 -16.99
CA PRO A 142 -4.44 20.10 -17.75
C PRO A 142 -5.28 20.58 -18.94
N CYS A 143 -5.69 21.84 -18.88
CA CYS A 143 -6.36 22.53 -19.96
C CYS A 143 -5.27 23.07 -20.89
N ASP A 144 -4.47 22.17 -21.46
CA ASP A 144 -3.56 22.45 -22.57
C ASP A 144 -3.88 21.39 -23.63
N ALA A 145 -4.80 21.70 -24.55
CA ALA A 145 -4.45 22.26 -25.85
C ALA A 145 -3.62 21.27 -26.70
N ASP A 146 -4.33 20.46 -27.48
CA ASP A 146 -3.86 20.15 -28.83
C ASP A 146 -5.05 20.22 -29.80
N PRO A 147 -5.30 21.39 -30.41
CA PRO A 147 -6.21 21.53 -31.53
C PRO A 147 -5.44 21.46 -32.84
N ASP A 148 -4.49 20.55 -33.08
CA ASP A 148 -3.86 20.49 -34.40
C ASP A 148 -3.33 19.11 -34.83
N LEU A 149 -4.24 18.16 -35.03
CA LEU A 149 -4.01 16.98 -35.88
C LEU A 149 -5.15 16.79 -36.89
N ARG A 150 -5.47 17.85 -37.64
CA ARG A 150 -6.15 17.76 -38.93
C ARG A 150 -5.22 18.26 -40.02
N SER A 151 -4.28 17.41 -40.45
CA SER A 151 -3.59 17.63 -41.71
C SER A 151 -4.51 17.22 -42.88
N PRO A 152 -4.74 18.09 -43.89
CA PRO A 152 -5.51 17.77 -45.08
C PRO A 152 -4.60 17.04 -46.08
N GLY A 153 -4.85 15.75 -46.30
CA GLY A 153 -4.10 14.94 -47.25
C GLY A 153 -5.00 14.05 -48.09
N ARG A 154 -5.74 14.65 -49.02
CA ARG A 154 -6.34 13.96 -50.17
C ARG A 154 -6.33 14.88 -51.38
N LEU A 155 -5.28 14.76 -52.19
CA LEU A 155 -5.33 14.89 -53.65
C LEU A 155 -4.16 14.05 -54.19
N GLY A 156 -4.52 13.05 -54.99
CA GLY A 156 -3.65 12.02 -55.56
C GLY A 156 -4.51 10.88 -56.05
#